data_AF-A0AA46NXR1-F1
#
_entry.id   AF-A0AA46NXR1-F1
#
_cell.length_a   1.000
_cell.length_b   1.000
_cell.length_c   1.000
_cell.angle_alpha   90.00
_cell.angle_beta   90.00
_cell.angle_gamma   90.00
#
_symmetry.space_group_name_H-M   'P 1'
#
loop_
_entity.id
_entity.type
_entity.pdbx_description
1 polymer ?
#
loop_
_entity_poly.entity_id
_entity_poly.type
_entity_poly.pdbx_seq_one_letter_code
_entity_poly.pdbx_strand_id
1 'polypeptide(L)'
;MSNINAIKLIIENIQMLEQANGMIDDEITIKLFETVDDVIQDKVESFQDGEWDGYFNFSEDYLAFAPSNWKVVNSNKFNQNFYARYSLNWESEEIGCDSNQWWLSTFLKNDVDHIVFTFYPWQPNFLKCTNKDWKAFTNEQNQLKPQIEQLGFKYNANKGSWYLVVDGIEPAVFIDSYENDNLADALTPIVDALNKIEKAHPYFDQIVQAAIAKFGRVEVEETV
;
A
#
# COMPACT_ATOMS: atom_id res chain seq x y z
N MET A 1 34.58 -4.62 13.06
CA MET A 1 34.40 -5.05 14.47
C MET A 1 34.03 -6.53 14.44
N SER A 2 34.66 -7.35 15.28
CA SER A 2 34.32 -8.78 15.33
C SER A 2 32.91 -8.96 15.89
N ASN A 3 32.04 -9.66 15.16
CA ASN A 3 30.64 -9.90 15.53
C ASN A 3 30.46 -10.79 16.77
N ILE A 4 31.54 -11.19 17.46
CA ILE A 4 31.51 -12.11 18.61
C ILE A 4 30.58 -11.62 19.72
N ASN A 5 30.53 -10.31 20.03
CA ASN A 5 29.66 -9.80 21.08
C ASN A 5 28.17 -9.89 20.70
N ALA A 6 27.83 -9.64 19.43
CA ALA A 6 26.47 -9.79 18.94
C ALA A 6 26.04 -11.27 18.94
N ILE A 7 26.93 -12.16 18.48
CA ILE A 7 26.71 -13.61 18.51
C ILE A 7 26.48 -14.08 19.95
N LYS A 8 27.29 -13.61 20.91
CA LYS A 8 27.14 -13.96 22.32
C LYS A 8 25.77 -13.53 22.86
N LEU A 9 25.35 -12.30 22.58
CA LEU A 9 24.04 -11.79 23.00
C LEU A 9 22.89 -12.63 22.41
N ILE A 10 22.97 -13.00 21.12
CA ILE A 10 21.98 -13.85 20.47
C ILE A 10 21.91 -15.22 21.16
N ILE A 11 23.05 -15.87 21.36
CA ILE A 11 23.11 -17.21 21.98
C ILE A 11 22.60 -17.17 23.43
N GLU A 12 22.99 -16.15 24.21
CA GLU A 12 22.56 -15.99 25.60
C GLU A 12 21.05 -15.74 25.73
N ASN A 13 20.40 -15.19 24.70
CA ASN A 13 18.97 -14.87 24.69
C ASN A 13 18.16 -15.71 23.70
N ILE A 14 18.70 -16.83 23.19
CA ILE A 14 18.06 -17.58 22.09
C ILE A 14 16.63 -18.03 22.43
N GLN A 15 16.37 -18.42 23.68
CA GLN A 15 15.03 -18.82 24.12
C GLN A 15 14.02 -17.67 24.07
N MET A 16 14.46 -16.45 24.35
CA MET A 16 13.62 -15.25 24.27
C MET A 16 13.35 -14.89 22.81
N LEU A 17 14.31 -15.09 21.92
CA LEU A 17 14.11 -14.88 20.48
C LEU A 17 13.11 -15.87 19.89
N GLU A 18 13.14 -17.14 20.30
CA GLU A 18 12.14 -18.15 19.90
C GLU A 18 10.73 -17.74 20.36
N GLN A 19 10.59 -17.24 21.60
CA GLN A 19 9.32 -16.74 22.12
C GLN A 19 8.85 -15.49 21.39
N ALA A 20 9.75 -14.53 21.16
CA ALA A 20 9.47 -13.31 20.44
C ALA A 20 9.01 -13.60 19.00
N ASN A 21 9.61 -14.58 18.33
CA ASN A 21 9.20 -14.96 16.98
C ASN A 21 7.73 -15.42 16.94
N GLY A 22 7.30 -16.23 17.91
CA GLY A 22 5.89 -16.62 18.02
C GLY A 22 4.95 -15.44 18.29
N MET A 23 5.35 -14.53 19.19
CA MET A 23 4.53 -13.35 19.52
C MET A 23 4.39 -12.36 18.35
N ILE A 24 5.44 -12.22 17.54
CA ILE A 24 5.40 -11.33 16.37
C ILE A 24 4.31 -11.77 15.41
N ASP A 25 4.29 -13.05 15.02
CA ASP A 25 3.38 -13.53 13.99
C ASP A 25 1.95 -13.73 14.52
N ASP A 26 1.79 -14.31 15.71
CA ASP A 26 0.48 -14.77 16.20
C ASP A 26 -0.30 -13.73 17.05
N GLU A 27 0.35 -12.67 17.51
CA GLU A 27 -0.27 -11.72 18.44
C GLU A 27 -0.11 -10.27 17.98
N ILE A 28 1.14 -9.81 17.85
CA ILE A 28 1.42 -8.41 17.54
C ILE A 28 0.99 -8.07 16.11
N THR A 29 1.33 -8.93 15.15
CA THR A 29 1.04 -8.69 13.73
C THR A 29 -0.46 -8.76 13.44
N ILE A 30 -1.18 -9.73 14.01
CA ILE A 30 -2.64 -9.84 13.84
C ILE A 30 -3.33 -8.58 14.34
N LYS A 31 -3.05 -8.16 15.59
CA LYS A 31 -3.64 -6.95 16.16
C LYS A 31 -3.29 -5.70 15.35
N LEU A 32 -2.04 -5.58 14.90
CA LEU A 32 -1.62 -4.48 14.03
C LEU A 32 -2.41 -4.47 12.73
N PHE A 33 -2.55 -5.60 12.06
CA PHE A 33 -3.20 -5.70 10.76
C PHE A 33 -4.70 -5.41 10.82
N GLU A 34 -5.41 -5.95 11.82
CA GLU A 34 -6.81 -5.63 12.06
C GLU A 34 -6.99 -4.12 12.33
N THR A 35 -6.11 -3.53 13.15
CA THR A 35 -6.14 -2.08 13.42
C THR A 35 -5.85 -1.26 12.15
N VAL A 36 -4.95 -1.73 11.29
CA VAL A 36 -4.62 -1.09 10.01
C VAL A 36 -5.80 -1.15 9.05
N ASP A 37 -6.49 -2.28 8.94
CA ASP A 37 -7.71 -2.43 8.15
C ASP A 37 -8.77 -1.42 8.61
N ASP A 38 -9.06 -1.36 9.90
CA ASP A 38 -10.06 -0.44 10.48
C ASP A 38 -9.69 1.03 10.21
N VAL A 39 -8.45 1.43 10.52
CA VAL A 39 -8.00 2.82 10.35
C VAL A 39 -8.03 3.25 8.89
N ILE A 40 -7.64 2.37 7.96
CA ILE A 40 -7.67 2.70 6.55
C ILE A 40 -9.11 2.75 6.05
N GLN A 41 -9.95 1.79 6.42
CA GLN A 41 -11.36 1.77 6.03
C GLN A 41 -12.07 3.04 6.47
N ASP A 42 -12.02 3.38 7.77
CA ASP A 42 -12.64 4.58 8.33
C ASP A 42 -12.17 5.85 7.59
N LYS A 43 -10.88 5.93 7.31
CA LYS A 43 -10.31 7.11 6.64
C LYS A 43 -10.71 7.18 5.17
N VAL A 44 -10.75 6.07 4.44
CA VAL A 44 -11.18 6.01 3.03
C VAL A 44 -12.66 6.35 2.89
N GLU A 45 -13.51 5.85 3.78
CA GLU A 45 -14.94 6.19 3.82
C GLU A 45 -15.19 7.69 4.09
N SER A 46 -14.24 8.38 4.72
CA SER A 46 -14.31 9.82 4.97
C SER A 46 -13.85 10.71 3.81
N PHE A 47 -13.32 10.14 2.72
CA PHE A 47 -12.84 10.93 1.59
C PHE A 47 -13.95 11.77 0.95
N GLN A 48 -13.64 13.01 0.59
CA GLN A 48 -14.66 13.95 0.08
C GLN A 48 -15.05 13.72 -1.39
N ASP A 49 -14.21 13.03 -2.16
CA ASP A 49 -14.32 12.90 -3.62
C ASP A 49 -15.10 11.65 -4.07
N GLY A 50 -16.32 11.48 -3.55
CA GLY A 50 -17.25 10.43 -3.97
C GLY A 50 -17.21 9.15 -3.14
N GLU A 51 -17.86 8.10 -3.64
CA GLU A 51 -17.88 6.79 -2.98
C GLU A 51 -16.62 5.99 -3.33
N TRP A 52 -16.12 5.26 -2.32
CA TRP A 52 -14.94 4.41 -2.44
C TRP A 52 -15.30 3.00 -2.01
N ASP A 53 -14.85 2.03 -2.79
CA ASP A 53 -14.95 0.61 -2.47
C ASP A 53 -13.60 0.14 -1.91
N GLY A 54 -13.63 -0.85 -1.02
CA GLY A 54 -12.42 -1.43 -0.45
C GLY A 54 -12.52 -2.92 -0.17
N TYR A 55 -11.35 -3.53 -0.06
CA TYR A 55 -11.11 -4.87 0.46
C TYR A 55 -10.05 -4.72 1.56
N PHE A 56 -10.49 -4.85 2.81
CA PHE A 56 -9.70 -4.64 4.03
C PHE A 56 -9.64 -5.99 4.76
N ASN A 57 -8.64 -6.79 4.39
CA ASN A 57 -8.41 -8.12 4.96
C ASN A 57 -6.91 -8.40 4.95
N PHE A 58 -6.15 -7.48 5.53
CA PHE A 58 -4.71 -7.47 5.46
C PHE A 58 -4.07 -8.62 6.23
N SER A 59 -4.74 -9.12 7.27
CA SER A 59 -4.27 -10.26 8.07
C SER A 59 -4.25 -11.58 7.31
N GLU A 60 -5.15 -11.75 6.34
CA GLU A 60 -5.35 -13.03 5.66
C GLU A 60 -5.01 -12.99 4.15
N ASP A 61 -5.04 -11.82 3.51
CA ASP A 61 -4.83 -11.70 2.07
C ASP A 61 -4.13 -10.38 1.68
N TYR A 62 -4.90 -9.31 1.46
CA TYR A 62 -4.36 -8.00 1.09
C TYR A 62 -5.32 -6.89 1.46
N LEU A 63 -4.81 -5.66 1.37
CA LEU A 63 -5.58 -4.44 1.50
C LEU A 63 -5.52 -3.64 0.20
N ALA A 64 -6.69 -3.34 -0.36
CA ALA A 64 -6.82 -2.48 -1.53
C ALA A 64 -8.12 -1.69 -1.53
N PHE A 65 -8.09 -0.50 -2.12
CA PHE A 65 -9.27 0.36 -2.25
C PHE A 65 -9.20 1.19 -3.54
N ALA A 66 -10.36 1.59 -4.04
CA ALA A 66 -10.50 2.35 -5.28
C ALA A 66 -11.79 3.17 -5.26
N PRO A 67 -11.85 4.33 -5.94
CA PRO A 67 -13.11 5.04 -6.08
C PRO A 67 -14.09 4.22 -6.93
N SER A 68 -15.38 4.25 -6.58
CA SER A 68 -16.41 3.45 -7.25
C SER A 68 -16.60 3.85 -8.72
N ASN A 69 -16.19 5.07 -9.11
CA ASN A 69 -16.21 5.53 -10.50
C ASN A 69 -15.17 4.84 -11.41
N TRP A 70 -14.17 4.14 -10.84
CA TRP A 70 -13.20 3.34 -11.59
C TRP A 70 -13.65 1.89 -11.79
N LYS A 71 -14.80 1.51 -11.26
CA LYS A 71 -15.35 0.16 -11.34
C LYS A 71 -15.77 -0.19 -12.76
N VAL A 72 -15.44 -1.41 -13.17
CA VAL A 72 -15.64 -1.95 -14.53
C VAL A 72 -16.53 -3.18 -14.49
N VAL A 73 -16.17 -4.14 -13.62
CA VAL A 73 -16.85 -5.44 -13.50
C VAL A 73 -17.03 -5.81 -12.04
N ASN A 74 -17.94 -6.75 -11.77
CA ASN A 74 -18.05 -7.42 -10.48
C ASN A 74 -17.53 -8.86 -10.62
N SER A 75 -16.29 -9.08 -10.20
CA SER A 75 -15.66 -10.38 -10.04
C SER A 75 -15.48 -10.70 -8.56
N ASN A 76 -15.11 -11.94 -8.27
CA ASN A 76 -14.80 -12.40 -6.91
C ASN A 76 -13.47 -11.85 -6.35
N LYS A 77 -12.66 -11.18 -7.16
CA LYS A 77 -11.38 -10.58 -6.75
C LYS A 77 -11.42 -9.08 -6.90
N PHE A 78 -11.35 -8.36 -5.77
CA PHE A 78 -11.45 -6.90 -5.72
C PHE A 78 -10.52 -6.21 -6.74
N ASN A 79 -9.27 -6.65 -6.84
CA ASN A 79 -8.28 -6.05 -7.74
C ASN A 79 -8.65 -6.10 -9.24
N GLN A 80 -9.54 -7.01 -9.66
CA GLN A 80 -9.98 -7.16 -11.05
C GLN A 80 -11.16 -6.25 -11.39
N ASN A 81 -11.84 -5.72 -10.37
CA ASN A 81 -13.11 -5.02 -10.55
C ASN A 81 -12.93 -3.58 -11.06
N PHE A 82 -11.72 -3.02 -10.99
CA PHE A 82 -11.46 -1.60 -11.25
C PHE A 82 -10.40 -1.40 -12.34
N TYR A 83 -10.42 -0.25 -13.02
CA TYR A 83 -9.33 0.14 -13.93
C TYR A 83 -7.98 0.30 -13.23
N ALA A 84 -8.02 0.83 -12.00
CA ALA A 84 -6.86 1.01 -11.15
C ALA A 84 -7.31 0.95 -9.68
N ARG A 85 -6.34 0.90 -8.75
CA ARG A 85 -6.58 0.84 -7.31
C ARG A 85 -5.36 1.34 -6.55
N TYR A 86 -5.56 1.64 -5.28
CA TYR A 86 -4.50 1.79 -4.29
C TYR A 86 -4.37 0.50 -3.49
N SER A 87 -3.16 0.13 -3.08
CA SER A 87 -2.91 -1.05 -2.26
C SER A 87 -1.72 -0.83 -1.34
N LEU A 88 -1.78 -1.40 -0.13
CA LEU A 88 -0.67 -1.36 0.82
C LEU A 88 0.31 -2.50 0.50
N ASN A 89 1.61 -2.20 0.33
CA ASN A 89 2.65 -3.19 0.01
C ASN A 89 3.98 -2.82 0.70
N TRP A 90 5.03 -3.64 0.47
CA TRP A 90 6.42 -3.29 0.83
C TRP A 90 7.06 -2.38 -0.22
N GLU A 91 7.91 -1.45 0.21
CA GLU A 91 8.75 -0.65 -0.69
C GLU A 91 9.68 -1.56 -1.50
N SER A 92 10.22 -2.61 -0.87
CA SER A 92 11.07 -3.61 -1.52
C SER A 92 10.41 -4.30 -2.71
N GLU A 93 9.09 -4.52 -2.68
CA GLU A 93 8.38 -5.05 -3.85
C GLU A 93 8.36 -4.06 -5.01
N GLU A 94 8.35 -2.74 -4.74
CA GLU A 94 8.41 -1.70 -5.76
C GLU A 94 9.80 -1.57 -6.38
N ILE A 95 10.84 -1.46 -5.56
CA ILE A 95 12.17 -1.08 -6.05
C ILE A 95 13.16 -2.25 -6.15
N GLY A 96 12.81 -3.44 -5.66
CA GLY A 96 13.65 -4.64 -5.71
C GLY A 96 14.87 -4.57 -4.79
N CYS A 97 14.74 -3.97 -3.61
CA CYS A 97 15.79 -3.89 -2.60
C CYS A 97 15.68 -5.01 -1.55
N ASP A 98 16.59 -5.00 -0.58
CA ASP A 98 16.49 -5.86 0.60
C ASP A 98 15.16 -5.61 1.31
N SER A 99 14.55 -6.69 1.80
CA SER A 99 13.29 -6.65 2.53
C SER A 99 13.52 -6.97 3.99
N ASN A 100 12.65 -6.41 4.83
CA ASN A 100 12.56 -6.82 6.21
C ASN A 100 11.98 -8.23 6.31
N GLN A 101 12.37 -8.98 7.34
CA GLN A 101 11.84 -10.33 7.57
C GLN A 101 10.37 -10.31 7.98
N TRP A 102 9.97 -9.31 8.78
CA TRP A 102 8.62 -9.21 9.35
C TRP A 102 7.90 -7.96 8.85
N TRP A 103 6.60 -8.10 8.61
CA TRP A 103 5.74 -6.95 8.34
C TRP A 103 5.79 -5.93 9.47
N LEU A 104 5.76 -6.36 10.73
CA LEU A 104 5.87 -5.45 11.88
C LEU A 104 7.02 -4.45 11.73
N SER A 105 8.20 -4.92 11.29
CA SER A 105 9.36 -4.04 11.11
C SER A 105 9.21 -3.02 9.99
N THR A 106 8.38 -3.27 8.95
CA THR A 106 8.15 -2.29 7.87
C THR A 106 7.19 -1.16 8.28
N PHE A 107 6.36 -1.38 9.32
CA PHE A 107 5.54 -0.34 9.94
C PHE A 107 6.34 0.52 10.93
N LEU A 108 7.38 -0.03 11.54
CA LEU A 108 8.25 0.70 12.47
C LEU A 108 9.31 1.50 11.72
N LYS A 109 9.78 2.57 12.35
CA LYS A 109 10.91 3.35 11.84
C LYS A 109 12.17 2.48 11.76
N ASN A 110 12.66 2.27 10.55
CA ASN A 110 13.84 1.48 10.23
C ASN A 110 14.55 2.06 8.99
N ASP A 111 15.66 1.45 8.57
CA ASP A 111 16.48 1.88 7.43
C ASP A 111 16.56 0.85 6.29
N VAL A 112 15.75 -0.21 6.34
CA VAL A 112 15.78 -1.34 5.41
C VAL A 112 14.60 -1.30 4.44
N ASP A 113 13.37 -1.39 4.94
CA ASP A 113 12.15 -1.53 4.14
C ASP A 113 10.95 -0.87 4.84
N HIS A 114 10.04 -0.31 4.05
CA HIS A 114 8.92 0.49 4.55
C HIS A 114 7.61 0.01 3.95
N ILE A 115 6.51 0.29 4.64
CA ILE A 115 5.19 0.20 4.02
C ILE A 115 4.98 1.32 3.01
N VAL A 116 4.33 0.99 1.89
CA VAL A 116 3.98 1.93 0.82
C VAL A 116 2.53 1.77 0.41
N PHE A 117 1.90 2.87 0.02
CA PHE A 117 0.69 2.82 -0.78
C PHE A 117 1.02 2.93 -2.26
N THR A 118 0.67 1.92 -3.05
CA THR A 118 0.93 1.89 -4.49
C THR A 118 -0.34 2.09 -5.30
N PHE A 119 -0.28 2.98 -6.28
CA PHE A 119 -1.25 3.07 -7.36
C PHE A 119 -0.94 2.02 -8.42
N TYR A 120 -1.86 1.08 -8.63
CA TYR A 120 -1.73 -0.01 -9.59
C TYR A 120 -2.88 -0.04 -10.59
N PRO A 121 -2.60 -0.11 -11.91
CA PRO A 121 -3.63 -0.44 -12.88
C PRO A 121 -4.05 -1.92 -12.77
N TRP A 122 -5.22 -2.24 -13.28
CA TRP A 122 -5.54 -3.58 -13.75
C TRP A 122 -5.54 -3.57 -15.28
N GLN A 123 -4.37 -3.82 -15.89
CA GLN A 123 -4.18 -3.77 -17.34
C GLN A 123 -5.23 -4.57 -18.14
N PRO A 124 -5.71 -5.76 -17.70
CA PRO A 124 -6.75 -6.49 -18.42
C PRO A 124 -8.06 -5.71 -18.61
N ASN A 125 -8.32 -4.67 -17.82
CA ASN A 125 -9.50 -3.82 -17.98
C ASN A 125 -9.32 -2.74 -19.07
N PHE A 126 -8.17 -2.67 -19.73
CA PHE A 126 -7.92 -1.80 -20.88
C PHE A 126 -7.82 -2.62 -22.17
N LEU A 127 -8.67 -2.32 -23.16
CA LEU A 127 -8.85 -3.17 -24.35
C LEU A 127 -7.56 -3.36 -25.18
N LYS A 128 -6.73 -2.31 -25.31
CA LYS A 128 -5.56 -2.29 -26.20
C LYS A 128 -4.28 -1.85 -25.49
N CYS A 129 -4.04 -2.36 -24.29
CA CYS A 129 -2.88 -1.96 -23.48
C CYS A 129 -1.94 -3.13 -23.23
N THR A 130 -0.76 -3.13 -23.87
CA THR A 130 0.32 -4.03 -23.45
C THR A 130 1.10 -3.43 -22.27
N ASN A 131 1.90 -4.26 -21.58
CA ASN A 131 2.86 -3.80 -20.57
C ASN A 131 3.80 -2.69 -21.08
N LYS A 132 4.21 -2.77 -22.35
CA LYS A 132 5.08 -1.77 -22.98
C LYS A 132 4.35 -0.46 -23.20
N ASP A 133 3.11 -0.53 -23.70
CA ASP A 133 2.28 0.65 -23.93
C ASP A 133 1.93 1.35 -22.63
N TRP A 134 1.64 0.58 -21.57
CA TRP A 134 1.38 1.10 -20.24
C TRP A 134 2.57 1.90 -19.69
N LYS A 135 3.78 1.34 -19.73
CA LYS A 135 5.00 2.02 -19.26
C LYS A 135 5.28 3.29 -20.06
N ALA A 136 5.13 3.24 -21.39
CA ALA A 136 5.29 4.42 -22.22
C ALA A 136 4.27 5.52 -21.88
N PHE A 137 3.00 5.14 -21.68
CA PHE A 137 1.94 6.06 -21.28
C PHE A 137 2.17 6.65 -19.89
N THR A 138 2.51 5.84 -18.89
CA THR A 138 2.72 6.31 -17.52
C THR A 138 3.99 7.17 -17.39
N ASN A 139 5.03 6.90 -18.18
CA ASN A 139 6.20 7.79 -18.27
C ASN A 139 5.81 9.20 -18.76
N GLU A 140 4.97 9.27 -19.79
CA GLU A 140 4.44 10.54 -20.32
C GLU A 140 3.57 11.23 -19.27
N GLN A 141 2.63 10.51 -18.64
CA GLN A 141 1.76 11.07 -17.60
C GLN A 141 2.56 11.59 -16.39
N ASN A 142 3.62 10.90 -15.98
CA ASN A 142 4.48 11.34 -14.88
C ASN A 142 5.13 12.70 -15.18
N GLN A 143 5.57 12.92 -16.42
CA GLN A 143 6.13 14.21 -16.84
C GLN A 143 5.07 15.33 -16.89
N LEU A 144 3.83 14.99 -17.23
CA LEU A 144 2.72 15.95 -17.33
C LEU A 144 2.11 16.32 -15.98
N LYS A 145 2.35 15.53 -14.92
CA LYS A 145 1.74 15.70 -13.60
C LYS A 145 2.78 15.74 -12.47
N PRO A 146 3.72 16.71 -12.46
CA PRO A 146 4.74 16.83 -11.42
C PRO A 146 4.15 17.05 -10.01
N GLN A 147 2.88 17.45 -9.91
CA GLN A 147 2.16 17.61 -8.65
C GLN A 147 2.08 16.30 -7.85
N ILE A 148 2.07 15.14 -8.53
CA ILE A 148 2.06 13.82 -7.88
C ILE A 148 3.36 13.63 -7.08
N GLU A 149 4.51 13.98 -7.67
CA GLU A 149 5.81 13.93 -6.99
C GLU A 149 5.92 14.96 -5.86
N GLN A 150 5.37 16.16 -6.05
CA GLN A 150 5.32 17.20 -5.01
C GLN A 150 4.49 16.78 -3.77
N LEU A 151 3.54 15.86 -3.95
CA LEU A 151 2.78 15.25 -2.86
C LEU A 151 3.51 14.07 -2.18
N GLY A 152 4.71 13.73 -2.65
CA GLY A 152 5.60 12.72 -2.05
C GLY A 152 5.57 11.36 -2.74
N PHE A 153 4.78 11.19 -3.80
CA PHE A 153 4.80 9.94 -4.56
C PHE A 153 6.09 9.80 -5.35
N LYS A 154 6.67 8.61 -5.34
CA LYS A 154 7.78 8.20 -6.19
C LYS A 154 7.22 7.46 -7.40
N TYR A 155 7.86 7.62 -8.55
CA TYR A 155 7.47 6.94 -9.79
C TYR A 155 8.41 5.78 -10.12
N ASN A 156 7.83 4.61 -10.36
CA ASN A 156 8.54 3.41 -10.76
C ASN A 156 8.37 3.18 -12.27
N ALA A 157 9.33 3.65 -13.06
CA ALA A 157 9.31 3.50 -14.53
C ALA A 157 9.36 2.03 -15.00
N ASN A 158 9.90 1.12 -14.18
CA ASN A 158 9.98 -0.29 -14.51
C ASN A 158 8.62 -0.98 -14.41
N LYS A 159 7.75 -0.52 -13.51
CA LYS A 159 6.39 -1.05 -13.35
C LYS A 159 5.32 -0.17 -14.02
N GLY A 160 5.61 1.11 -14.26
CA GLY A 160 4.61 2.10 -14.65
C GLY A 160 3.61 2.37 -13.53
N SER A 161 4.10 2.46 -12.29
CA SER A 161 3.30 2.69 -11.08
C SER A 161 3.86 3.86 -10.28
N TRP A 162 3.01 4.43 -9.42
CA TRP A 162 3.42 5.43 -8.43
C TRP A 162 3.21 4.83 -7.05
N TYR A 163 4.12 5.11 -6.13
CA TYR A 163 4.02 4.64 -4.75
C TYR A 163 4.37 5.76 -3.78
N LEU A 164 3.72 5.76 -2.62
CA LEU A 164 3.94 6.71 -1.55
C LEU A 164 4.48 5.95 -0.36
N VAL A 165 5.70 6.29 0.07
CA VAL A 165 6.29 5.75 1.29
C VAL A 165 5.58 6.34 2.49
N VAL A 166 5.19 5.47 3.43
CA VAL A 166 4.60 5.87 4.70
C VAL A 166 5.73 6.00 5.72
N ASP A 167 5.72 7.08 6.50
CA ASP A 167 6.71 7.28 7.55
C ASP A 167 6.57 6.17 8.61
N GLY A 168 7.69 5.62 9.08
CA GLY A 168 7.67 4.56 10.08
C GLY A 168 7.27 5.06 11.46
N ILE A 169 6.52 4.24 12.20
CA ILE A 169 6.08 4.50 13.56
C ILE A 169 7.29 4.44 14.49
N GLU A 170 7.47 5.45 15.35
CA GLU A 170 8.50 5.42 16.38
C GLU A 170 8.24 4.25 17.34
N PRO A 171 9.22 3.35 17.60
CA PRO A 171 8.97 2.15 18.42
C PRO A 171 8.40 2.44 19.81
N ALA A 172 8.81 3.55 20.44
CA ALA A 172 8.29 3.95 21.75
C ALA A 172 6.80 4.32 21.70
N VAL A 173 6.33 4.92 20.59
CA VAL A 173 4.92 5.25 20.37
C VAL A 173 4.12 3.97 20.13
N PHE A 174 4.64 3.06 19.30
CA PHE A 174 4.00 1.76 19.08
C PHE A 174 3.80 0.99 20.38
N ILE A 175 4.86 0.88 21.21
CA ILE A 175 4.80 0.16 22.48
C ILE A 175 3.78 0.80 23.43
N ASP A 176 3.84 2.12 23.63
CA ASP A 176 2.89 2.83 24.49
C ASP A 176 1.44 2.62 24.01
N SER A 177 1.19 2.74 22.71
CA SER A 177 -0.14 2.52 22.16
C SER A 177 -0.62 1.06 22.23
N TYR A 178 0.31 0.11 22.13
CA TYR A 178 0.00 -1.31 22.26
C TYR A 178 -0.36 -1.67 23.72
N GLU A 179 0.39 -1.15 24.69
CA GLU A 179 0.17 -1.37 26.13
C GLU A 179 -1.16 -0.77 26.63
N ASN A 180 -1.60 0.33 26.03
CA ASN A 180 -2.82 1.04 26.40
C ASN A 180 -4.05 0.66 25.54
N ASP A 181 -3.94 -0.37 24.69
CA ASP A 181 -5.02 -0.86 23.82
C ASP A 181 -5.60 0.21 22.86
N ASN A 182 -4.74 1.11 22.37
CA ASN A 182 -5.07 2.22 21.48
C ASN A 182 -4.11 2.31 20.29
N LEU A 183 -3.78 1.16 19.69
CA LEU A 183 -2.81 1.06 18.59
C LEU A 183 -3.14 1.98 17.40
N ALA A 184 -4.41 2.30 17.18
CA ALA A 184 -4.86 3.25 16.16
C ALA A 184 -4.18 4.64 16.28
N ASP A 185 -3.88 5.10 17.50
CA ASP A 185 -3.21 6.40 17.72
C ASP A 185 -1.79 6.40 17.14
N ALA A 186 -1.10 5.26 17.17
CA ALA A 186 0.22 5.09 16.58
C ALA A 186 0.21 5.08 15.04
N LEU A 187 -0.96 4.84 14.42
CA LEU A 187 -1.11 4.77 12.97
C LEU A 187 -1.31 6.13 12.29
N THR A 188 -1.05 7.23 13.00
CA THR A 188 -1.02 8.59 12.43
C THR A 188 -0.24 8.69 11.10
N PRO A 189 0.93 8.04 10.91
CA PRO A 189 1.64 8.07 9.63
C PRO A 189 0.82 7.50 8.45
N ILE A 190 0.01 6.46 8.69
CA ILE A 190 -0.88 5.89 7.67
C ILE A 190 -1.97 6.90 7.30
N VAL A 191 -2.59 7.55 8.30
CA VAL A 191 -3.60 8.58 8.09
C VAL A 191 -3.03 9.76 7.29
N ASP A 192 -1.81 10.18 7.61
CA ASP A 192 -1.11 11.24 6.87
C ASP A 192 -0.82 10.86 5.41
N ALA A 193 -0.46 9.60 5.17
CA ALA A 193 -0.29 9.08 3.81
C ALA A 193 -1.62 9.02 3.05
N LEU A 194 -2.72 8.61 3.70
CA LEU A 194 -4.07 8.63 3.11
C LEU A 194 -4.53 10.05 2.79
N ASN A 195 -4.23 11.03 3.64
CA ASN A 195 -4.48 12.45 3.35
C ASN A 195 -3.72 12.94 2.10
N LYS A 196 -2.53 12.41 1.83
CA LYS A 196 -1.78 12.68 0.59
C LYS A 196 -2.41 11.97 -0.61
N ILE A 197 -2.92 10.75 -0.44
CA ILE A 197 -3.67 10.02 -1.48
C ILE A 197 -4.92 10.79 -1.88
N GLU A 198 -5.73 11.25 -0.92
CA GLU A 198 -6.93 12.06 -1.18
C GLU A 198 -6.59 13.30 -2.01
N LYS A 199 -5.55 14.04 -1.62
CA LYS A 199 -5.07 15.23 -2.37
C LYS A 199 -4.53 14.90 -3.75
N ALA A 200 -3.90 13.74 -3.93
CA ALA A 200 -3.34 13.32 -5.22
C ALA A 200 -4.39 12.70 -6.14
N HIS A 201 -5.52 12.26 -5.58
CA HIS A 201 -6.53 11.49 -6.30
C HIS A 201 -7.03 12.16 -7.58
N PRO A 202 -7.33 13.47 -7.62
CA PRO A 202 -7.76 14.13 -8.86
C PRO A 202 -6.76 13.99 -10.02
N TYR A 203 -5.46 13.90 -9.74
CA TYR A 203 -4.44 13.68 -10.76
C TYR A 203 -4.42 12.24 -11.26
N PHE A 204 -4.59 11.27 -10.35
CA PHE A 204 -4.72 9.86 -10.71
C PHE A 204 -6.00 9.57 -11.47
N ASP A 205 -7.11 10.20 -11.13
CA ASP A 205 -8.36 10.09 -11.90
C ASP A 205 -8.16 10.57 -13.34
N GLN A 206 -7.51 11.73 -13.53
CA GLN A 206 -7.15 12.20 -14.88
C GLN A 206 -6.27 11.20 -15.66
N ILE A 207 -5.34 10.51 -14.98
CA ILE A 207 -4.52 9.46 -15.60
C ILE A 207 -5.40 8.28 -16.02
N VAL A 208 -6.31 7.83 -15.17
CA VAL A 208 -7.24 6.73 -15.49
C VAL A 208 -8.15 7.12 -16.66
N GLN A 209 -8.73 8.33 -16.66
CA GLN A 209 -9.57 8.81 -17.78
C GLN A 209 -8.77 8.92 -19.08
N ALA A 210 -7.52 9.41 -19.02
CA ALA A 210 -6.64 9.46 -20.18
C ALA A 210 -6.27 8.05 -20.69
N ALA A 211 -6.05 7.09 -19.80
CA ALA A 211 -5.80 5.71 -20.16
C ALA A 211 -7.03 5.08 -20.84
N ILE A 212 -8.22 5.31 -20.31
CA ILE A 212 -9.49 4.86 -20.91
C ILE A 212 -9.65 5.45 -22.31
N ALA A 213 -9.40 6.76 -22.49
CA ALA A 213 -9.50 7.42 -23.79
C ALA A 213 -8.48 6.88 -24.81
N LYS A 214 -7.27 6.53 -24.34
CA LYS A 214 -6.17 6.03 -25.20
C LYS A 214 -6.33 4.56 -25.58
N PHE A 215 -6.67 3.70 -24.61
CA PHE A 215 -6.66 2.25 -24.78
C PHE A 215 -8.05 1.64 -25.00
N GLY A 216 -9.12 2.39 -24.71
CA GLY A 216 -10.50 1.95 -24.81
C GLY A 216 -10.99 1.19 -23.58
N ARG A 217 -12.32 1.10 -23.46
CA ARG A 217 -13.01 0.30 -22.45
C ARG A 217 -13.14 -1.15 -22.93
N VAL A 218 -13.04 -2.11 -22.01
CA VAL A 218 -13.43 -3.49 -22.27
C VAL A 218 -14.96 -3.55 -22.35
N GLU A 219 -15.50 -4.29 -23.31
CA GLU A 219 -16.94 -4.60 -23.36
C GLU A 219 -17.26 -5.56 -22.22
N VAL A 220 -18.08 -5.12 -21.28
CA VAL A 220 -18.59 -5.96 -20.20
C VAL A 220 -19.95 -6.44 -20.68
N GLU A 221 -20.11 -7.74 -20.94
CA GLU A 221 -21.45 -8.31 -21.12
C GLU A 221 -22.19 -8.11 -19.79
N GLU A 222 -23.27 -7.31 -19.81
CA GLU A 222 -24.19 -7.24 -18.68
C GLU A 222 -24.78 -8.64 -18.47
N THR A 223 -24.29 -9.37 -17.47
CA THR A 223 -25.00 -10.54 -16.96
C THR A 223 -26.32 -10.05 -16.36
N VAL A 224 -27.39 -10.20 -17.13
CA VAL A 224 -28.81 -9.96 -16.75
C VAL A 224 -29.21 -10.86 -15.58
#